data_AF-A0ABD0PQ79-F1
#
_entry.id   AF-A0ABD0PQ79-F1
#
_cell.length_a   1.000
_cell.length_b   1.000
_cell.length_c   1.000
_cell.angle_alpha   90.00
_cell.angle_beta   90.00
_cell.angle_gamma   90.00
#
_symmetry.space_group_name_H-M   'P 1'
#
loop_
_entity.id
_entity.type
_entity.pdbx_description
1 polymer ?
#
loop_
_entity_poly.entity_id
_entity_poly.type
_entity_poly.pdbx_seq_one_letter_code
_entity_poly.pdbx_strand_id
1 'polypeptide(L)'
;ALRENTYPFLAMIMLKDRKMTVVGRLEGLIQPEDLINQLTFIMEANQTYLMSERLEREERNQTQVLRQQQDEAYLASLRADQEKDRKKREEQEQKRQEEEKARQSVLAEERRRR
;
A
#
# COMPACT_ATOMS: atom_id res chain seq x y z
N ALA A 1 34.71 15.69 -0.19
CA ALA A 1 35.72 14.66 0.09
C ALA A 1 36.13 14.78 1.55
N LEU A 2 36.20 13.68 2.29
CA LEU A 2 36.76 13.66 3.65
C LEU A 2 38.23 14.09 3.53
N ARG A 3 38.59 15.22 4.13
CA ARG A 3 39.95 15.77 4.05
C ARG A 3 40.51 15.76 5.46
N GLU A 4 41.21 14.68 5.79
CA GLU A 4 41.70 14.34 7.13
C GLU A 4 43.04 15.05 7.38
N ASN A 5 43.23 15.58 8.59
CA ASN A 5 44.45 16.29 8.98
C ASN A 5 45.35 15.46 9.93
N THR A 6 44.76 14.51 10.68
CA THR A 6 45.44 13.75 11.74
C THR A 6 44.82 12.36 11.92
N TYR A 7 45.65 11.35 12.22
CA TYR A 7 45.23 9.98 12.49
C TYR A 7 45.33 9.62 13.98
N PRO A 8 44.47 8.72 14.50
CA PRO A 8 43.37 8.02 13.82
C PRO A 8 42.19 8.94 13.48
N PHE A 9 41.45 8.57 12.43
CA PHE A 9 40.28 9.29 11.94
C PHE A 9 39.03 8.40 11.97
N LEU A 10 37.91 8.93 12.45
CA LEU A 10 36.62 8.27 12.45
C LEU A 10 35.54 9.24 11.97
N ALA A 11 34.74 8.81 11.00
CA ALA A 11 33.58 9.54 10.52
C ALA A 11 32.31 8.70 10.65
N MET A 12 31.23 9.34 11.12
CA MET A 12 29.89 8.77 11.13
C MET A 12 29.08 9.38 9.99
N ILE A 13 28.45 8.54 9.18
CA ILE A 13 27.65 8.96 8.02
C ILE A 13 26.22 8.48 8.21
N MET A 14 25.26 9.34 7.94
CA MET A 14 23.84 8.97 7.91
C MET A 14 23.17 9.50 6.66
N LEU A 15 22.06 8.88 6.31
CA LEU A 15 21.17 9.37 5.28
C LEU A 15 20.28 10.46 5.89
N LYS A 16 20.47 11.70 5.44
CA LYS A 16 19.66 12.86 5.82
C LYS A 16 19.15 13.53 4.56
N ASP A 17 17.85 13.81 4.46
CA ASP A 17 17.23 14.45 3.30
C ASP A 17 17.59 13.74 1.97
N ARG A 18 17.58 12.40 1.98
CA ARG A 18 17.98 11.52 0.85
C ARG A 18 19.42 11.69 0.35
N LYS A 19 20.30 12.33 1.14
CA LYS A 19 21.72 12.48 0.84
C LYS A 19 22.59 11.89 1.96
N MET A 20 23.67 11.22 1.56
CA MET A 20 24.66 10.69 2.52
C MET A 20 25.46 11.86 3.09
N THR A 21 25.29 12.12 4.38
CA THR A 21 25.89 13.26 5.08
C THR A 21 26.73 12.77 6.24
N VAL A 22 27.92 13.35 6.41
CA VAL A 22 28.79 13.09 7.56
C VAL A 22 28.22 13.85 8.77
N VAL A 23 27.89 13.15 9.83
CA VAL A 23 27.28 13.70 11.06
C VAL A 23 28.18 13.65 12.28
N GLY A 24 29.28 12.91 12.17
CA GLY A 24 30.34 12.88 13.18
C GLY A 24 31.69 12.86 12.51
N ARG A 25 32.63 13.64 13.06
CA ARG A 25 34.05 13.62 12.67
C ARG A 25 34.89 13.64 13.94
N LEU A 26 35.76 12.66 14.06
CA LEU A 26 36.65 12.47 15.20
C LEU A 26 38.05 12.24 14.67
N GLU A 27 39.01 13.05 15.13
CA GLU A 27 40.40 13.00 14.68
C GLU A 27 41.35 13.01 15.86
N GLY A 28 42.44 12.26 15.74
CA GLY A 28 43.49 12.20 16.74
C GLY A 28 43.23 11.17 17.84
N LEU A 29 44.13 11.13 18.82
CA LEU A 29 44.07 10.20 19.94
C LEU A 29 42.98 10.66 20.93
N ILE A 30 41.93 9.86 21.04
CA ILE A 30 40.79 10.08 21.93
C ILE A 30 40.73 8.94 22.95
N GLN A 31 40.39 9.25 24.20
CA GLN A 31 40.18 8.23 25.22
C GLN A 31 38.93 7.40 24.90
N PRO A 32 38.92 6.09 25.18
CA PRO A 32 37.78 5.23 24.86
C PRO A 32 36.44 5.73 25.41
N GLU A 33 36.44 6.29 26.62
CA GLU A 33 35.23 6.84 27.24
C GLU A 33 34.70 8.06 26.48
N ASP A 34 35.58 9.00 26.10
CA ASP A 34 35.23 10.18 25.32
C ASP A 34 34.72 9.80 23.92
N LEU A 35 35.31 8.76 23.31
CA LEU A 35 34.84 8.23 22.04
C LEU A 35 33.40 7.71 22.16
N ILE A 36 33.12 6.88 23.16
CA ILE A 36 31.79 6.31 23.39
C ILE A 36 30.76 7.41 23.67
N ASN A 37 31.12 8.38 24.50
CA ASN A 37 30.24 9.51 24.83
C ASN A 37 29.91 10.32 23.58
N GLN A 38 30.91 10.63 22.75
CA GLN A 38 30.71 11.38 21.52
C GLN A 38 29.85 10.61 20.50
N LEU A 39 30.07 9.30 20.36
CA LEU A 39 29.24 8.46 19.48
C LEU A 39 27.79 8.42 19.98
N THR A 40 27.59 8.23 21.27
CA THR A 40 26.26 8.20 21.90
C THR A 40 25.54 9.54 21.70
N PHE A 41 26.24 10.65 21.92
CA PHE A 41 25.70 11.99 21.71
C PHE A 41 25.28 12.23 20.25
N ILE A 42 26.12 11.86 19.29
CA ILE A 42 25.79 12.00 17.86
C ILE A 42 24.59 11.11 17.51
N MET A 43 24.51 9.90 18.07
CA MET A 43 23.36 9.03 17.85
C MET A 43 22.08 9.63 18.41
N GLU A 44 22.06 10.08 19.67
CA GLU A 44 20.90 10.70 20.32
C GLU A 44 20.43 11.96 19.58
N ALA A 45 21.36 12.85 19.22
CA ALA A 45 21.04 14.07 18.46
C ALA A 45 20.38 13.78 17.10
N ASN A 46 20.69 12.63 16.50
CA ASN A 46 20.18 12.22 15.20
C ASN A 46 19.02 11.20 15.28
N GLN A 47 18.64 10.73 16.47
CA GLN A 47 17.50 9.81 16.64
C GLN A 47 16.20 10.39 16.09
N THR A 48 15.95 11.68 16.31
CA THR A 48 14.74 12.36 15.81
C THR A 48 14.64 12.31 14.29
N TYR A 49 15.76 12.50 13.58
CA TYR A 49 15.81 12.40 12.11
C TYR A 49 15.59 10.96 11.61
N LEU A 50 16.12 9.98 12.34
CA LEU A 50 15.90 8.56 12.02
C LEU A 50 14.44 8.15 12.25
N MET A 51 13.79 8.70 13.28
CA MET A 51 12.37 8.45 13.56
C MET A 51 11.47 9.11 12.52
N SER A 52 11.74 10.36 12.12
CA SER A 52 10.93 11.03 11.09
C SER A 52 11.01 10.31 9.74
N GLU A 53 12.19 9.88 9.31
CA GLU A 53 12.36 9.09 8.07
C GLU A 53 11.66 7.71 8.15
N ARG A 54 11.67 7.08 9.32
CA ARG A 54 10.91 5.83 9.53
C ARG A 54 9.41 6.07 9.43
N LEU A 55 8.89 7.11 10.10
CA LEU A 55 7.48 7.50 10.03
C LEU A 55 7.06 7.81 8.58
N GLU A 56 7.83 8.59 7.82
CA GLU A 56 7.53 8.88 6.42
C GLU A 56 7.53 7.63 5.53
N ARG A 57 8.36 6.63 5.82
CA ARG A 57 8.34 5.34 5.11
C ARG A 57 7.10 4.53 5.48
N GLU A 58 6.75 4.50 6.76
CA GLU A 58 5.55 3.81 7.25
C GLU A 58 4.28 4.44 6.69
N GLU A 59 4.15 5.78 6.69
CA GLU A 59 3.01 6.49 6.12
C GLU A 59 2.83 6.20 4.63
N ARG A 60 3.92 6.19 3.86
CA ARG A 60 3.87 5.84 2.43
C ARG A 60 3.41 4.41 2.20
N ASN A 61 3.95 3.46 2.97
CA ASN A 61 3.55 2.07 2.89
C ASN A 61 2.08 1.89 3.28
N GLN A 62 1.63 2.52 4.36
CA GLN A 62 0.23 2.51 4.80
C GLN A 62 -0.69 3.12 3.74
N THR A 63 -0.30 4.24 3.12
CA THR A 63 -1.07 4.87 2.04
C THR A 63 -1.20 3.93 0.84
N GLN A 64 -0.13 3.21 0.47
CA GLN A 64 -0.16 2.26 -0.62
C GLN A 64 -1.08 1.07 -0.33
N VAL A 65 -0.98 0.49 0.88
CA VAL A 65 -1.86 -0.60 1.31
C VAL A 65 -3.32 -0.17 1.35
N LEU A 66 -3.61 1.02 1.86
CA LEU A 66 -4.97 1.55 1.93
C LEU A 66 -5.59 1.71 0.53
N ARG A 67 -4.82 2.21 -0.44
CA ARG A 67 -5.28 2.30 -1.84
C ARG A 67 -5.59 0.93 -2.43
N GLN A 68 -4.70 -0.04 -2.24
CA GLN A 68 -4.93 -1.41 -2.72
C GLN A 68 -6.19 -2.03 -2.11
N GLN A 69 -6.42 -1.85 -0.81
CA GLN A 69 -7.64 -2.32 -0.14
C GLN A 69 -8.90 -1.66 -0.70
N GLN A 70 -8.86 -0.36 -0.99
CA GLN A 70 -9.97 0.37 -1.60
C GLN A 70 -10.26 -0.12 -3.01
N ASP A 71 -9.22 -0.31 -3.83
CA ASP A 71 -9.35 -0.82 -5.19
C ASP A 71 -9.95 -2.24 -5.20
N GLU A 72 -9.48 -3.12 -4.31
CA GLU A 72 -10.01 -4.48 -4.15
C GLU A 72 -11.49 -4.49 -3.73
N ALA A 73 -11.85 -3.67 -2.73
CA ALA A 73 -13.22 -3.54 -2.26
C ALA A 73 -14.15 -2.99 -3.36
N TYR A 74 -13.68 -1.99 -4.12
CA TYR A 74 -14.41 -1.43 -5.25
C TYR A 74 -14.66 -2.47 -6.34
N LEU A 75 -13.63 -3.21 -6.74
CA LEU A 75 -13.75 -4.26 -7.74
C LEU A 75 -14.66 -5.41 -7.28
N ALA A 76 -14.60 -5.77 -5.99
CA ALA A 76 -15.50 -6.78 -5.42
C ALA A 76 -16.97 -6.33 -5.48
N SER A 77 -17.26 -5.08 -5.10
CA SER A 77 -18.60 -4.50 -5.19
C SER A 77 -19.09 -4.45 -6.64
N LEU A 78 -18.23 -4.00 -7.56
CA LEU A 78 -18.58 -3.91 -8.98
C LEU A 78 -18.94 -5.27 -9.58
N ARG A 79 -18.19 -6.34 -9.24
CA ARG A 79 -18.51 -7.70 -9.68
C ARG A 79 -19.83 -8.19 -9.10
N ALA A 80 -20.09 -7.93 -7.82
CA ALA A 80 -21.35 -8.33 -7.18
C ALA A 80 -22.56 -7.66 -7.85
N ASP A 81 -22.46 -6.37 -8.17
CA ASP A 81 -23.52 -5.64 -8.87
C ASP A 81 -23.73 -6.17 -10.30
N GLN A 82 -22.65 -6.44 -11.03
CA GLN A 82 -22.72 -7.05 -12.38
C GLN A 82 -23.36 -8.44 -12.36
N GLU A 83 -23.01 -9.30 -11.40
CA GLU A 83 -23.61 -10.63 -11.27
C GLU A 83 -25.10 -10.55 -10.91
N LYS A 84 -25.47 -9.62 -10.04
CA LYS A 84 -26.87 -9.40 -9.64
C LYS A 84 -27.71 -8.93 -10.82
N ASP A 85 -27.19 -7.98 -11.60
CA ASP A 85 -27.85 -7.51 -12.81
C ASP A 85 -27.97 -8.60 -13.86
N ARG A 86 -26.94 -9.44 -14.04
CA ARG A 86 -26.99 -10.58 -14.96
C ARG A 86 -28.07 -11.58 -14.54
N LYS A 87 -28.08 -11.99 -13.27
CA LYS A 87 -29.11 -12.92 -12.73
C LYS A 87 -30.52 -12.35 -12.90
N LYS A 88 -30.71 -11.06 -12.62
CA LYS A 88 -32.03 -10.42 -12.77
C LYS A 88 -32.51 -10.42 -14.23
N ARG A 89 -31.61 -10.23 -15.21
CA ARG A 89 -31.94 -10.30 -16.63
C ARG A 89 -32.29 -11.73 -17.05
N GLU A 90 -31.50 -12.72 -16.62
CA GLU A 90 -31.74 -14.14 -16.90
C GLU A 90 -33.10 -14.60 -16.33
N GLU A 91 -33.43 -14.23 -15.09
CA GLU A 91 -34.73 -14.54 -14.47
C GLU A 91 -35.90 -13.87 -15.20
N GLN A 92 -35.75 -12.63 -15.66
CA GLN A 92 -36.78 -11.94 -16.43
C GLN A 92 -37.01 -12.59 -17.79
N GLU A 93 -35.92 -13.01 -18.47
CA GLU A 93 -36.00 -13.68 -19.75
C GLU A 93 -36.63 -15.08 -19.63
N GLN A 94 -36.26 -15.85 -18.60
CA GLN A 94 -36.88 -17.15 -18.31
C GLN A 94 -38.38 -17.01 -18.07
N LYS A 95 -38.81 -16.04 -17.26
CA LYS A 95 -40.25 -15.77 -17.03
C LYS A 95 -40.98 -15.41 -18.32
N ARG A 96 -40.38 -14.58 -19.18
CA ARG A 96 -40.97 -14.23 -20.49
C ARG A 96 -41.14 -15.46 -21.39
N GLN A 97 -40.12 -16.32 -21.47
CA GLN A 97 -40.18 -17.53 -22.27
C GLN A 97 -41.21 -18.53 -21.73
N GLU A 98 -41.35 -18.67 -20.42
CA GLU A 98 -42.39 -19.50 -19.80
C GLU A 98 -43.80 -18.95 -20.09
N GLU A 99 -44.01 -17.65 -19.95
CA GLU A 99 -45.28 -16.99 -20.28
C GLU A 99 -45.64 -17.15 -21.77
N GLU A 100 -44.67 -16.99 -22.68
CA GLU A 100 -44.89 -17.19 -24.11
C GLU A 100 -45.23 -18.65 -24.45
N LYS A 101 -44.51 -19.61 -23.88
CA LYS A 101 -44.80 -21.05 -24.05
C LYS A 101 -46.19 -21.40 -23.54
N ALA A 102 -46.57 -20.91 -22.36
CA ALA A 102 -47.90 -21.12 -21.79
C ALA A 102 -49.01 -20.52 -22.66
N ARG A 103 -48.81 -19.31 -23.20
CA ARG A 103 -49.77 -18.70 -24.13
C ARG A 103 -49.89 -19.51 -25.43
N GLN A 104 -48.78 -19.99 -25.99
CA GLN A 104 -48.79 -20.80 -27.19
C GLN A 104 -49.48 -22.16 -26.98
N SER A 105 -49.29 -22.81 -25.82
CA SER A 105 -49.97 -24.08 -25.52
C SER A 105 -51.47 -23.91 -25.40
N VAL A 106 -51.94 -22.84 -24.76
CA VAL A 106 -53.39 -22.53 -24.65
C VAL A 106 -54.00 -22.29 -26.02
N LEU A 107 -53.36 -21.48 -26.87
CA LEU A 107 -53.82 -21.23 -28.25
C LEU A 107 -53.83 -22.51 -29.11
N ALA A 108 -52.88 -23.42 -28.90
CA ALA A 108 -52.82 -24.70 -29.60
C ALA A 108 -53.93 -25.68 -29.16
N GLU A 109 -54.25 -25.72 -27.85
CA GLU A 109 -55.39 -26.48 -27.33
C GLU A 109 -56.73 -25.95 -27.83
N GLU A 110 -56.92 -24.62 -27.85
CA GLU A 110 -58.14 -24.01 -28.41
C GLU A 110 -58.33 -24.33 -29.89
N ARG A 111 -57.25 -24.37 -30.67
CA ARG A 111 -57.29 -24.78 -32.09
C ARG A 111 -57.58 -26.26 -32.30
N ARG A 112 -57.25 -27.14 -31.35
CA ARG A 112 -57.57 -28.59 -31.42
C ARG A 112 -58.99 -28.92 -30.99
N ARG A 113 -59.64 -28.03 -30.23
CA ARG A 113 -61.03 -28.22 -29.74
C ARG A 113 -62.10 -27.67 -30.70
N ARG A 114 -61.72 -26.92 -31.73
CA ARG A 114 -62.60 -26.52 -32.84
C ARG A 114 -62.46 -27.50 -34.00
#